data_AF-A0A3A6Q9P4-F1
#
_entry.id   AF-A0A3A6Q9P4-F1
#
_cell.length_a   1.000
_cell.length_b   1.000
_cell.length_c   1.000
_cell.angle_alpha   90.00
_cell.angle_beta   90.00
_cell.angle_gamma   90.00
#
_symmetry.space_group_name_H-M   'P 1'
#
loop_
_entity.id
_entity.type
_entity.pdbx_description
1 polymer ?
#
loop_
_entity_poly.entity_id
_entity_poly.type
_entity_poly.pdbx_seq_one_letter_code
_entity_poly.pdbx_strand_id
1 'polypeptide(L)'
;MSPTSRGGGGKLSRRAAIALIAGGGTLAISGTGAFTQAETPRRFSVTTAADENALLGIKTSAVKFENKNKREKILELINQTNSDLDISISSSGNLLDISPIGELDKNKSGDVMARATKERSGTSPIEVTITAESESVSVTATREIAVATDFGVSIPSCPVATTVDVSVSDSAKTYDGAEQIAKDAEIDGDVNSNRDLTIGERAKISGDVVSNGSIEIKQGAEVGGNVRIQKGKNGNSISVGVGAKIGGNVTNNGSISIGKNAKVGSNVNIRKGKNGYDITVGEGAKINGNITNNGSIEVKPDADVGGSVKIRKGKNGNSITVGEGGTVCGPIINNGSITIGKDAEIGGIVKVRRGKNGYSITAGERAKIGGDIINNGSITIKENAEVGGNVLIREGKNGYSISVDEGAKISGDVTNNGSITIGEDAEVAGNINIRKGKNGYSITVGERAKIGGDVTNKGSIEIKERAEVGGDVKTRKGSQAEIEIKKFATISGDVVPNGGYSISDSVTISGDDPRPSSV
;
A
#
# COMPACT_ATOMS: atom_id res chain seq x y z
N MET A 1 25.02 62.06 -53.12
CA MET A 1 25.51 61.64 -54.46
C MET A 1 25.44 60.12 -54.54
N SER A 2 25.07 59.56 -55.69
CA SER A 2 25.40 58.16 -56.05
C SER A 2 26.85 58.10 -56.57
N PRO A 3 27.50 56.92 -56.56
CA PRO A 3 27.51 56.01 -57.74
C PRO A 3 26.96 54.60 -57.38
N THR A 4 26.15 53.90 -58.17
CA THR A 4 26.41 53.16 -59.44
C THR A 4 27.53 52.09 -59.37
N SER A 5 27.45 50.88 -59.94
CA SER A 5 26.38 49.88 -60.26
C SER A 5 26.98 48.80 -61.19
N ARG A 6 26.39 47.59 -61.26
CA ARG A 6 26.77 46.46 -62.16
C ARG A 6 28.14 45.83 -61.80
N GLY A 7 28.47 44.56 -62.09
CA GLY A 7 27.78 43.40 -62.71
C GLY A 7 28.84 42.29 -62.89
N GLY A 8 28.57 41.02 -63.21
CA GLY A 8 27.35 40.28 -63.50
C GLY A 8 27.72 38.93 -64.17
N GLY A 9 26.90 37.89 -64.03
CA GLY A 9 27.16 36.53 -64.56
C GLY A 9 28.12 35.69 -63.70
N GLY A 10 27.96 34.37 -63.54
CA GLY A 10 26.93 33.47 -64.07
C GLY A 10 27.52 32.34 -64.93
N LYS A 11 27.47 31.09 -64.43
CA LYS A 11 27.75 29.86 -65.21
C LYS A 11 27.21 28.61 -64.51
N LEU A 12 25.89 28.42 -64.59
CA LEU A 12 25.27 27.09 -64.48
C LEU A 12 25.29 26.43 -65.86
N SER A 13 25.91 25.25 -65.97
CA SER A 13 25.80 24.37 -67.14
C SER A 13 25.89 22.92 -66.62
N ARG A 14 24.84 22.08 -66.70
CA ARG A 14 24.14 21.55 -67.88
C ARG A 14 25.02 20.67 -68.78
N ARG A 15 25.21 19.41 -68.33
CA ARG A 15 25.46 18.16 -69.08
C ARG A 15 25.58 17.05 -68.01
N ALA A 16 24.91 15.90 -68.07
CA ALA A 16 23.79 15.47 -68.91
C ALA A 16 22.85 14.58 -68.06
N ALA A 17 21.74 14.10 -68.62
CA ALA A 17 20.79 13.22 -67.95
C ALA A 17 20.52 11.94 -68.77
N ILE A 18 19.82 10.98 -68.15
CA ILE A 18 19.27 9.72 -68.72
C ILE A 18 20.24 8.51 -68.72
N ALA A 19 19.66 7.30 -68.57
CA ALA A 19 20.27 5.97 -68.35
C ALA A 19 20.96 5.81 -66.97
N LEU A 20 20.49 5.02 -65.98
CA LEU A 20 19.51 3.92 -65.91
C LEU A 20 19.98 2.59 -66.57
N ILE A 21 20.66 1.73 -65.78
CA ILE A 21 20.60 0.24 -65.76
C ILE A 21 21.50 -0.29 -64.60
N ALA A 22 21.53 -1.60 -64.34
CA ALA A 22 21.98 -2.22 -63.09
C ALA A 22 23.41 -2.83 -63.10
N GLY A 23 23.98 -3.00 -61.89
CA GLY A 23 25.26 -3.67 -61.61
C GLY A 23 26.37 -2.75 -61.06
N GLY A 24 27.32 -3.21 -60.24
CA GLY A 24 27.38 -4.47 -59.48
C GLY A 24 28.73 -5.19 -59.59
N GLY A 25 29.42 -5.41 -58.46
CA GLY A 25 30.62 -6.25 -58.38
C GLY A 25 31.92 -5.49 -58.13
N THR A 26 32.74 -6.04 -57.23
CA THR A 26 34.16 -5.72 -57.05
C THR A 26 34.93 -7.02 -56.95
N LEU A 27 36.01 -7.18 -57.73
CA LEU A 27 37.33 -7.70 -57.32
C LEU A 27 38.17 -8.03 -58.56
N ALA A 28 39.49 -8.03 -58.39
CA ALA A 28 40.42 -8.54 -59.40
C ALA A 28 40.80 -9.99 -59.09
N ILE A 29 40.78 -10.86 -60.10
CA ILE A 29 41.36 -12.21 -60.04
C ILE A 29 42.23 -12.42 -61.27
N SER A 30 43.51 -12.71 -61.06
CA SER A 30 44.46 -13.09 -62.09
C SER A 30 44.58 -14.62 -62.16
N GLY A 31 44.21 -15.22 -63.30
CA GLY A 31 44.39 -16.66 -63.53
C GLY A 31 43.84 -17.09 -64.89
N THR A 32 44.71 -17.65 -65.75
CA THR A 32 44.34 -18.12 -67.08
C THR A 32 43.97 -19.61 -67.05
N GLY A 33 42.76 -20.00 -67.51
CA GLY A 33 42.44 -21.42 -67.66
C GLY A 33 40.98 -21.80 -67.90
N ALA A 34 40.50 -21.60 -69.14
CA ALA A 34 39.22 -22.11 -69.66
C ALA A 34 37.90 -21.59 -69.01
N PHE A 35 36.80 -21.90 -69.70
CA PHE A 35 35.40 -21.56 -69.40
C PHE A 35 35.00 -20.07 -69.49
N THR A 36 34.04 -19.80 -70.37
CA THR A 36 33.40 -18.49 -70.53
C THR A 36 32.27 -18.35 -69.51
N GLN A 37 32.34 -17.36 -68.62
CA GLN A 37 31.25 -17.04 -67.69
C GLN A 37 30.70 -15.64 -67.98
N ALA A 38 29.39 -15.53 -68.17
CA ALA A 38 28.72 -14.27 -68.42
C ALA A 38 28.31 -13.61 -67.09
N GLU A 39 28.74 -12.38 -66.86
CA GLU A 39 28.27 -11.59 -65.71
C GLU A 39 26.84 -11.11 -65.94
N THR A 40 25.92 -11.50 -65.03
CA THR A 40 24.56 -10.93 -64.98
C THR A 40 24.33 -10.29 -63.61
N PRO A 41 24.22 -8.95 -63.50
CA PRO A 41 24.14 -8.27 -62.22
C PRO A 41 22.74 -8.35 -61.59
N ARG A 42 22.49 -9.38 -60.78
CA ARG A 42 21.31 -9.43 -59.90
C ARG A 42 21.47 -8.45 -58.74
N ARG A 43 20.82 -7.28 -58.83
CA ARG A 43 20.58 -6.41 -57.65
C ARG A 43 19.53 -7.06 -56.76
N PHE A 44 19.97 -7.79 -55.73
CA PHE A 44 19.07 -8.19 -54.64
C PHE A 44 18.82 -7.00 -53.71
N SER A 45 17.54 -6.73 -53.43
CA SER A 45 17.09 -5.89 -52.33
C SER A 45 16.13 -6.73 -51.51
N VAL A 46 16.42 -6.89 -50.22
CA VAL A 46 15.56 -7.64 -49.29
C VAL A 46 14.74 -6.61 -48.52
N THR A 47 13.47 -6.48 -48.87
CA THR A 47 12.51 -5.71 -48.08
C THR A 47 11.94 -6.63 -47.00
N THR A 48 12.15 -6.29 -45.73
CA THR A 48 11.49 -6.97 -44.61
C THR A 48 10.00 -6.64 -44.63
N ALA A 49 9.14 -7.66 -44.50
CA ALA A 49 7.72 -7.43 -44.27
C ALA A 49 7.50 -6.70 -42.93
N ALA A 50 6.39 -5.96 -42.83
CA ALA A 50 5.93 -5.43 -41.54
C ALA A 50 5.44 -6.58 -40.64
N ASP A 51 5.51 -6.40 -39.32
CA ASP A 51 5.25 -7.43 -38.30
C ASP A 51 3.94 -8.21 -38.48
N GLU A 52 2.87 -7.58 -38.94
CA GLU A 52 1.57 -8.25 -39.17
C GLU A 52 1.53 -9.12 -40.44
N ASN A 53 2.50 -8.96 -41.34
CA ASN A 53 2.58 -9.58 -42.66
C ASN A 53 3.83 -10.47 -42.82
N ALA A 54 4.48 -10.81 -41.71
CA ALA A 54 5.59 -11.76 -41.67
C ALA A 54 5.08 -13.21 -41.53
N LEU A 55 5.96 -14.19 -41.80
CA LEU A 55 5.67 -15.63 -41.67
C LEU A 55 5.09 -16.01 -40.30
N LEU A 56 5.57 -15.34 -39.24
CA LEU A 56 4.88 -15.23 -37.97
C LEU A 56 4.39 -13.78 -37.84
N GLY A 57 3.09 -13.56 -38.00
CA GLY A 57 2.46 -12.27 -37.76
C GLY A 57 2.43 -11.96 -36.27
N ILE A 58 2.86 -10.77 -35.86
CA ILE A 58 2.92 -10.36 -34.44
C ILE A 58 2.16 -9.04 -34.26
N LYS A 59 1.19 -9.02 -33.33
CA LYS A 59 0.51 -7.80 -32.88
C LYS A 59 0.69 -7.61 -31.38
N THR A 60 1.35 -6.54 -30.97
CA THR A 60 1.48 -6.17 -29.55
C THR A 60 0.29 -5.35 -29.07
N SER A 61 0.07 -5.28 -27.76
CA SER A 61 -0.94 -4.39 -27.16
C SER A 61 -0.46 -3.90 -25.80
N ALA A 62 -0.78 -2.64 -25.48
CA ALA A 62 -0.53 -2.10 -24.14
C ALA A 62 -1.53 -2.72 -23.15
N VAL A 63 -1.05 -3.18 -22.00
CA VAL A 63 -1.84 -3.94 -21.02
C VAL A 63 -1.75 -3.34 -19.62
N LYS A 64 -2.89 -3.27 -18.93
CA LYS A 64 -3.00 -2.84 -17.53
C LYS A 64 -3.54 -4.01 -16.68
N PHE A 65 -2.82 -4.38 -15.63
CA PHE A 65 -3.25 -5.40 -14.67
C PHE A 65 -3.79 -4.75 -13.39
N GLU A 66 -5.10 -4.84 -13.18
CA GLU A 66 -5.77 -4.29 -11.98
C GLU A 66 -5.96 -5.35 -10.87
N ASN A 67 -5.55 -6.61 -11.12
CA ASN A 67 -5.67 -7.71 -10.17
C ASN A 67 -4.57 -8.76 -10.39
N LYS A 68 -3.76 -9.07 -9.36
CA LYS A 68 -2.66 -10.07 -9.40
C LYS A 68 -3.08 -11.47 -9.85
N ASN A 69 -4.37 -11.82 -9.74
CA ASN A 69 -4.90 -13.13 -10.08
C ASN A 69 -5.51 -13.22 -11.49
N LYS A 70 -5.70 -12.10 -12.20
CA LYS A 70 -6.30 -12.08 -13.55
C LYS A 70 -5.21 -12.24 -14.63
N ARG A 71 -5.47 -13.09 -15.62
CA ARG A 71 -4.69 -13.14 -16.87
C ARG A 71 -5.32 -12.20 -17.90
N GLU A 72 -4.50 -11.44 -18.61
CA GLU A 72 -4.87 -10.51 -19.69
C GLU A 72 -4.10 -10.86 -20.97
N LYS A 73 -4.61 -10.45 -22.14
CA LYS A 73 -3.93 -10.59 -23.43
C LYS A 73 -2.77 -9.59 -23.52
N ILE A 74 -1.58 -10.05 -23.88
CA ILE A 74 -0.38 -9.19 -24.04
C ILE A 74 0.05 -9.01 -25.51
N LEU A 75 -0.15 -10.03 -26.34
CA LEU A 75 0.07 -9.99 -27.79
C LEU A 75 -0.73 -11.10 -28.49
N GLU A 76 -0.89 -10.96 -29.81
CA GLU A 76 -1.51 -11.95 -30.71
C GLU A 76 -0.46 -12.41 -31.72
N LEU A 77 -0.33 -13.73 -31.87
CA LEU A 77 0.49 -14.37 -32.90
C LEU A 77 -0.40 -14.87 -34.05
N ILE A 78 0.12 -14.89 -35.27
CA ILE A 78 -0.57 -15.40 -36.46
C ILE A 78 0.42 -16.26 -37.25
N ASN A 79 0.19 -17.57 -37.31
CA ASN A 79 1.02 -18.45 -38.15
C ASN A 79 0.59 -18.31 -39.61
N GLN A 80 1.43 -17.69 -40.44
CA GLN A 80 1.22 -17.50 -41.89
C GLN A 80 2.07 -18.47 -42.73
N THR A 81 2.59 -19.53 -42.11
CA THR A 81 3.34 -20.59 -42.79
C THR A 81 2.40 -21.73 -43.26
N ASN A 82 2.96 -22.68 -44.00
CA ASN A 82 2.24 -23.88 -44.46
C ASN A 82 2.36 -25.08 -43.49
N SER A 83 3.04 -24.88 -42.37
CA SER A 83 3.27 -25.88 -41.31
C SER A 83 2.74 -25.36 -39.98
N ASP A 84 2.48 -26.27 -39.07
CA ASP A 84 2.12 -25.93 -37.69
C ASP A 84 3.43 -25.58 -36.94
N LEU A 85 3.38 -24.69 -35.94
CA LEU A 85 4.58 -24.11 -35.30
C LEU A 85 4.60 -24.34 -33.79
N ASP A 86 5.70 -24.85 -33.25
CA ASP A 86 5.95 -24.88 -31.80
C ASP A 86 6.35 -23.49 -31.30
N ILE A 87 5.53 -22.91 -30.42
CA ILE A 87 5.69 -21.55 -29.90
C ILE A 87 6.21 -21.57 -28.46
N SER A 88 7.43 -21.05 -28.26
CA SER A 88 7.99 -20.73 -26.94
C SER A 88 8.12 -19.22 -26.75
N ILE A 89 7.80 -18.73 -25.54
CA ILE A 89 7.76 -17.30 -25.21
C ILE A 89 8.40 -17.07 -23.86
N SER A 90 9.25 -16.04 -23.76
CA SER A 90 9.90 -15.61 -22.53
C SER A 90 9.90 -14.09 -22.41
N SER A 91 9.82 -13.56 -21.19
CA SER A 91 9.94 -12.12 -20.90
C SER A 91 11.25 -11.79 -20.19
N SER A 92 11.81 -10.61 -20.43
CA SER A 92 12.91 -10.11 -19.60
C SER A 92 12.43 -9.77 -18.19
N GLY A 93 13.06 -10.38 -17.18
CA GLY A 93 12.67 -10.26 -15.78
C GLY A 93 11.49 -11.16 -15.37
N ASN A 94 10.94 -10.92 -14.17
CA ASN A 94 9.97 -11.80 -13.51
C ASN A 94 8.62 -11.13 -13.19
N LEU A 95 8.24 -10.09 -13.94
CA LEU A 95 6.95 -9.40 -13.77
C LEU A 95 5.78 -10.22 -14.33
N LEU A 96 5.96 -10.86 -15.48
CA LEU A 96 4.90 -11.61 -16.16
C LEU A 96 5.05 -13.11 -15.89
N ASP A 97 3.93 -13.76 -15.60
CA ASP A 97 3.76 -15.21 -15.75
C ASP A 97 2.95 -15.45 -17.03
N ILE A 98 3.66 -15.75 -18.10
CA ILE A 98 3.11 -15.98 -19.45
C ILE A 98 2.56 -17.40 -19.54
N SER A 99 1.36 -17.56 -20.11
CA SER A 99 0.78 -18.88 -20.37
C SER A 99 1.50 -19.50 -21.57
N PRO A 100 1.94 -20.78 -21.50
CA PRO A 100 2.44 -21.46 -22.69
C PRO A 100 1.32 -21.58 -23.74
N ILE A 101 1.64 -21.30 -25.00
CA ILE A 101 0.77 -21.63 -26.14
C ILE A 101 0.99 -23.09 -26.55
N GLY A 102 2.25 -23.51 -26.70
CA GLY A 102 2.58 -24.79 -27.32
C GLY A 102 2.47 -24.67 -28.84
N GLU A 103 1.77 -25.59 -29.48
CA GLU A 103 1.59 -25.64 -30.92
C GLU A 103 0.60 -24.56 -31.43
N LEU A 104 0.90 -23.95 -32.58
CA LEU A 104 0.04 -23.00 -33.28
C LEU A 104 -0.18 -23.47 -34.73
N ASP A 105 -1.35 -24.04 -34.99
CA ASP A 105 -1.87 -24.41 -36.31
C ASP A 105 -1.55 -23.41 -37.44
N LYS A 106 -1.23 -23.92 -38.62
CA LYS A 106 -1.10 -23.13 -39.86
C LYS A 106 -2.35 -22.30 -40.16
N ASN A 107 -2.14 -21.03 -40.52
CA ASN A 107 -3.20 -20.06 -40.83
C ASN A 107 -4.19 -19.81 -39.67
N LYS A 108 -3.75 -19.99 -38.42
CA LYS A 108 -4.48 -19.58 -37.21
C LYS A 108 -3.78 -18.46 -36.46
N SER A 109 -4.52 -17.82 -35.56
CA SER A 109 -3.99 -16.90 -34.56
C SER A 109 -4.09 -17.49 -33.15
N GLY A 110 -3.17 -17.07 -32.28
CA GLY A 110 -3.08 -17.49 -30.88
C GLY A 110 -2.86 -16.29 -29.96
N ASP A 111 -3.69 -16.18 -28.92
CA ASP A 111 -3.63 -15.10 -27.93
C ASP A 111 -2.67 -15.47 -26.79
N VAL A 112 -1.61 -14.67 -26.63
CA VAL A 112 -0.70 -14.83 -25.49
C VAL A 112 -1.33 -14.16 -24.28
N MET A 113 -1.79 -14.99 -23.34
CA MET A 113 -2.32 -14.55 -22.06
C MET A 113 -1.20 -14.56 -21.00
N ALA A 114 -1.09 -13.52 -20.18
CA ALA A 114 -0.16 -13.48 -19.04
C ALA A 114 -0.82 -12.85 -17.81
N ARG A 115 -0.26 -13.03 -16.61
CA ARG A 115 -0.62 -12.25 -15.41
C ARG A 115 0.58 -11.50 -14.86
N ALA A 116 0.35 -10.31 -14.29
CA ALA A 116 1.37 -9.61 -13.52
C ALA A 116 1.52 -10.22 -12.12
N THR A 117 2.73 -10.70 -11.79
CA THR A 117 3.07 -11.34 -10.51
C THR A 117 3.39 -10.32 -9.40
N LYS A 118 3.79 -9.11 -9.78
CA LYS A 118 4.22 -8.00 -8.92
C LYS A 118 3.66 -6.68 -9.44
N GLU A 119 3.67 -5.66 -8.59
CA GLU A 119 3.29 -4.31 -8.96
C GLU A 119 4.48 -3.56 -9.58
N ARG A 120 4.21 -2.63 -10.50
CA ARG A 120 5.19 -1.89 -11.29
C ARG A 120 4.65 -0.51 -11.65
N SER A 121 5.34 0.52 -11.16
CA SER A 121 4.94 1.92 -11.30
C SER A 121 5.74 2.63 -12.41
N GLY A 122 5.29 2.50 -13.65
CA GLY A 122 5.90 3.18 -14.79
C GLY A 122 5.56 2.52 -16.13
N THR A 123 5.90 3.20 -17.23
CA THR A 123 5.56 2.81 -18.60
C THR A 123 6.70 2.17 -19.40
N SER A 124 7.88 1.99 -18.80
CA SER A 124 9.00 1.30 -19.45
C SER A 124 8.53 -0.05 -20.02
N PRO A 125 8.85 -0.40 -21.27
CA PRO A 125 8.41 -1.66 -21.83
C PRO A 125 9.02 -2.88 -21.11
N ILE A 126 8.56 -4.07 -21.49
CA ILE A 126 9.17 -5.36 -21.19
C ILE A 126 9.52 -5.99 -22.54
N GLU A 127 10.73 -6.51 -22.68
CA GLU A 127 11.07 -7.31 -23.86
C GLU A 127 10.46 -8.71 -23.72
N VAL A 128 9.74 -9.13 -24.74
CA VAL A 128 9.24 -10.49 -24.88
C VAL A 128 9.89 -11.11 -26.11
N THR A 129 10.64 -12.20 -25.90
CA THR A 129 11.25 -12.98 -26.97
C THR A 129 10.35 -14.17 -27.28
N ILE A 130 9.93 -14.23 -28.53
CA ILE A 130 9.10 -15.27 -29.14
C ILE A 130 10.00 -16.09 -30.06
N THR A 131 10.00 -17.41 -29.88
CA THR A 131 10.65 -18.36 -30.78
C THR A 131 9.60 -19.34 -31.30
N ALA A 132 9.47 -19.43 -32.61
CA ALA A 132 8.52 -20.28 -33.31
C ALA A 132 9.25 -21.22 -34.27
N GLU A 133 9.10 -22.53 -34.11
CA GLU A 133 9.90 -23.54 -34.83
C GLU A 133 9.06 -24.67 -35.44
N SER A 134 9.64 -25.30 -36.46
CA SER A 134 9.13 -26.46 -37.20
C SER A 134 10.28 -27.10 -37.98
N GLU A 135 10.05 -28.25 -38.65
CA GLU A 135 11.07 -28.93 -39.46
C GLU A 135 11.68 -28.08 -40.60
N SER A 136 11.01 -27.00 -41.03
CA SER A 136 11.44 -26.19 -42.19
C SER A 136 11.48 -24.68 -41.97
N VAL A 137 10.98 -24.18 -40.83
CA VAL A 137 10.94 -22.75 -40.49
C VAL A 137 11.30 -22.57 -39.01
N SER A 138 12.26 -21.69 -38.73
CA SER A 138 12.53 -21.14 -37.39
C SER A 138 12.50 -19.62 -37.47
N VAL A 139 11.78 -18.99 -36.54
CA VAL A 139 11.62 -17.53 -36.41
C VAL A 139 11.84 -17.14 -34.96
N THR A 140 12.79 -16.23 -34.71
CA THR A 140 12.99 -15.59 -33.41
C THR A 140 12.70 -14.10 -33.53
N ALA A 141 11.87 -13.57 -32.62
CA ALA A 141 11.47 -12.17 -32.60
C ALA A 141 11.37 -11.64 -31.17
N THR A 142 12.11 -10.56 -30.87
CA THR A 142 11.99 -9.82 -29.60
C THR A 142 11.12 -8.58 -29.81
N ARG A 143 10.17 -8.31 -28.91
CA ARG A 143 9.26 -7.15 -28.97
C ARG A 143 9.09 -6.49 -27.61
N GLU A 144 9.02 -5.17 -27.62
CA GLU A 144 8.71 -4.35 -26.45
C GLU A 144 7.19 -4.26 -26.22
N ILE A 145 6.74 -4.55 -24.99
CA ILE A 145 5.34 -4.46 -24.57
C ILE A 145 5.20 -3.50 -23.39
N ALA A 146 4.33 -2.50 -23.53
CA ALA A 146 3.99 -1.57 -22.44
C ALA A 146 3.06 -2.25 -21.42
N VAL A 147 3.57 -2.48 -20.20
CA VAL A 147 2.85 -3.16 -19.12
C VAL A 147 2.76 -2.26 -17.89
N ALA A 148 1.52 -1.94 -17.49
CA ALA A 148 1.17 -1.24 -16.26
C ALA A 148 0.44 -2.16 -15.28
N THR A 149 0.46 -1.81 -13.99
CA THR A 149 -0.26 -2.51 -12.91
C THR A 149 -0.83 -1.51 -11.92
N ASP A 150 -1.98 -1.81 -11.32
CA ASP A 150 -2.70 -0.91 -10.40
C ASP A 150 -3.51 -1.76 -9.41
N PHE A 151 -2.91 -2.16 -8.29
CA PHE A 151 -3.52 -3.10 -7.35
C PHE A 151 -4.13 -2.36 -6.15
N GLY A 152 -5.37 -1.89 -6.31
CA GLY A 152 -6.11 -1.20 -5.26
C GLY A 152 -6.18 -1.95 -3.91
N VAL A 153 -6.31 -1.19 -2.82
CA VAL A 153 -6.15 -1.70 -1.45
C VAL A 153 -7.29 -2.66 -1.06
N SER A 154 -7.01 -3.95 -1.22
CA SER A 154 -7.90 -5.07 -0.82
C SER A 154 -7.90 -5.26 0.70
N ILE A 155 -8.70 -4.48 1.42
CA ILE A 155 -9.03 -4.77 2.83
C ILE A 155 -9.83 -6.08 2.88
N PRO A 156 -9.46 -7.07 3.72
CA PRO A 156 -10.28 -8.27 3.91
C PRO A 156 -11.68 -7.89 4.41
N SER A 157 -12.72 -8.47 3.83
CA SER A 157 -14.10 -8.17 4.24
C SER A 157 -14.28 -8.43 5.74
N CYS A 158 -14.85 -7.45 6.43
CA CYS A 158 -14.77 -7.34 7.88
C CYS A 158 -16.16 -7.44 8.54
N PRO A 159 -16.83 -8.61 8.50
CA PRO A 159 -18.06 -8.81 9.23
C PRO A 159 -17.75 -8.85 10.74
N VAL A 160 -17.91 -7.72 11.43
CA VAL A 160 -17.87 -7.65 12.91
C VAL A 160 -19.18 -8.22 13.47
N ALA A 161 -19.36 -9.52 13.25
CA ALA A 161 -20.49 -10.30 13.71
C ALA A 161 -20.44 -10.43 15.23
N THR A 162 -21.15 -9.54 15.92
CA THR A 162 -21.41 -9.59 17.37
C THR A 162 -22.77 -10.21 17.64
N THR A 163 -22.79 -11.53 17.77
CA THR A 163 -23.84 -12.23 18.52
C THR A 163 -23.52 -12.11 20.00
N VAL A 164 -24.46 -11.61 20.79
CA VAL A 164 -24.33 -11.47 22.24
C VAL A 164 -25.68 -11.88 22.82
N ASP A 165 -25.69 -13.08 23.40
CA ASP A 165 -26.84 -13.69 24.02
C ASP A 165 -26.63 -13.69 25.53
N VAL A 166 -27.53 -13.05 26.28
CA VAL A 166 -27.46 -12.96 27.73
C VAL A 166 -28.64 -13.73 28.32
N SER A 167 -28.34 -14.89 28.88
CA SER A 167 -29.26 -15.65 29.74
C SER A 167 -29.02 -15.29 31.20
N VAL A 168 -30.11 -15.10 31.95
CA VAL A 168 -30.13 -15.21 33.41
C VAL A 168 -30.54 -16.64 33.79
N SER A 169 -30.27 -17.09 35.02
CA SER A 169 -30.74 -18.38 35.51
C SER A 169 -32.20 -18.35 35.99
N ASP A 170 -32.79 -19.54 36.20
CA ASP A 170 -34.11 -19.68 36.82
C ASP A 170 -34.18 -19.14 38.27
N SER A 171 -33.04 -18.86 38.90
CA SER A 171 -32.95 -18.22 40.23
C SER A 171 -32.87 -16.69 40.18
N ALA A 172 -32.88 -16.08 39.00
CA ALA A 172 -32.86 -14.63 38.83
C ALA A 172 -34.10 -13.96 39.44
N LYS A 173 -33.90 -12.82 40.10
CA LYS A 173 -34.97 -12.03 40.69
C LYS A 173 -35.62 -11.18 39.62
N THR A 174 -36.89 -11.44 39.34
CA THR A 174 -37.76 -10.53 38.56
C THR A 174 -38.36 -9.47 39.48
N TYR A 175 -38.35 -8.21 39.05
CA TYR A 175 -38.86 -7.08 39.83
C TYR A 175 -40.18 -6.55 39.24
N ASP A 176 -41.21 -6.35 40.07
CA ASP A 176 -42.52 -5.84 39.65
C ASP A 176 -42.60 -4.29 39.56
N GLY A 177 -41.48 -3.61 39.83
CA GLY A 177 -41.31 -2.17 39.67
C GLY A 177 -41.16 -1.38 40.97
N ALA A 178 -40.15 -0.51 40.99
CA ALA A 178 -39.84 0.47 42.03
C ALA A 178 -39.10 1.66 41.40
N GLU A 179 -38.93 2.76 42.14
CA GLU A 179 -38.23 3.97 41.68
C GLU A 179 -36.79 3.72 41.20
N GLN A 180 -36.12 2.71 41.77
CA GLN A 180 -34.72 2.35 41.45
C GLN A 180 -34.57 1.11 40.57
N ILE A 181 -35.59 0.26 40.46
CA ILE A 181 -35.57 -0.97 39.63
C ILE A 181 -36.96 -1.13 39.01
N ALA A 182 -37.07 -0.81 37.72
CA ALA A 182 -38.32 -0.84 36.99
C ALA A 182 -38.82 -2.27 36.68
N LYS A 183 -40.07 -2.34 36.23
CA LYS A 183 -40.82 -3.60 36.05
C LYS A 183 -40.17 -4.55 35.03
N ASP A 184 -40.31 -5.84 35.27
CA ASP A 184 -39.87 -6.95 34.43
C ASP A 184 -38.34 -7.00 34.22
N ALA A 185 -37.57 -6.27 35.04
CA ALA A 185 -36.12 -6.41 35.11
C ALA A 185 -35.74 -7.72 35.82
N GLU A 186 -34.71 -8.40 35.32
CA GLU A 186 -34.24 -9.71 35.78
C GLU A 186 -32.78 -9.63 36.24
N ILE A 187 -32.51 -9.97 37.49
CA ILE A 187 -31.17 -9.82 38.11
C ILE A 187 -30.74 -11.11 38.81
N ASP A 188 -29.59 -11.64 38.38
CA ASP A 188 -28.96 -12.88 38.86
C ASP A 188 -27.55 -12.59 39.43
N GLY A 189 -26.80 -11.68 38.81
CA GLY A 189 -25.47 -11.22 39.28
C GLY A 189 -25.51 -10.09 40.32
N ASP A 190 -24.38 -9.84 40.99
CA ASP A 190 -24.31 -8.82 42.06
C ASP A 190 -24.28 -7.38 41.50
N VAL A 191 -25.30 -6.57 41.80
CA VAL A 191 -25.35 -5.15 41.45
C VAL A 191 -25.13 -4.27 42.69
N ASN A 192 -24.08 -3.46 42.69
CA ASN A 192 -23.65 -2.70 43.86
C ASN A 192 -23.19 -1.26 43.50
N SER A 193 -23.90 -0.26 44.03
CA SER A 193 -23.60 1.17 43.88
C SER A 193 -23.35 1.83 45.23
N ASN A 194 -22.35 2.71 45.29
CA ASN A 194 -22.12 3.59 46.45
C ASN A 194 -22.96 4.88 46.44
N ARG A 195 -23.90 5.03 45.49
CA ARG A 195 -24.85 6.15 45.36
C ARG A 195 -26.18 5.65 44.79
N ASP A 196 -26.70 6.33 43.78
CA ASP A 196 -28.00 6.07 43.16
C ASP A 196 -27.94 4.81 42.27
N LEU A 197 -28.96 3.96 42.38
CA LEU A 197 -29.16 2.82 41.50
C LEU A 197 -30.41 3.08 40.64
N THR A 198 -30.31 2.83 39.34
CA THR A 198 -31.44 2.89 38.42
C THR A 198 -31.32 1.76 37.40
N ILE A 199 -32.27 0.83 37.40
CA ILE A 199 -32.35 -0.28 36.46
C ILE A 199 -33.68 -0.17 35.72
N GLY A 200 -33.62 -0.18 34.39
CA GLY A 200 -34.73 0.03 33.49
C GLY A 200 -35.56 -1.22 33.22
N GLU A 201 -36.76 -0.99 32.71
CA GLU A 201 -37.74 -2.04 32.41
C GLU A 201 -37.17 -3.09 31.45
N ARG A 202 -37.42 -4.37 31.72
CA ARG A 202 -36.89 -5.52 30.94
C ARG A 202 -35.36 -5.58 30.78
N ALA A 203 -34.59 -4.93 31.64
CA ALA A 203 -33.14 -5.13 31.68
C ALA A 203 -32.80 -6.53 32.25
N LYS A 204 -31.75 -7.17 31.74
CA LYS A 204 -31.29 -8.53 32.14
C LYS A 204 -29.84 -8.48 32.61
N ILE A 205 -29.56 -8.96 33.82
CA ILE A 205 -28.22 -8.87 34.45
C ILE A 205 -27.83 -10.21 35.05
N SER A 206 -26.88 -10.92 34.41
CA SER A 206 -26.26 -12.14 34.96
C SER A 206 -24.76 -12.03 35.26
N GLY A 207 -24.11 -10.94 34.84
CA GLY A 207 -22.77 -10.54 35.30
C GLY A 207 -22.83 -9.43 36.34
N ASP A 208 -21.86 -9.37 37.26
CA ASP A 208 -21.84 -8.37 38.33
C ASP A 208 -21.62 -6.95 37.80
N VAL A 209 -22.31 -5.96 38.38
CA VAL A 209 -22.18 -4.53 38.06
C VAL A 209 -21.81 -3.74 39.32
N VAL A 210 -20.57 -3.22 39.39
CA VAL A 210 -20.03 -2.64 40.64
C VAL A 210 -19.43 -1.25 40.42
N SER A 211 -19.96 -0.24 41.12
CA SER A 211 -19.63 1.18 40.95
C SER A 211 -19.26 1.89 42.25
N ASN A 212 -18.29 2.80 42.19
CA ASN A 212 -17.91 3.69 43.30
C ASN A 212 -18.66 5.04 43.28
N GLY A 213 -19.71 5.09 42.49
CA GLY A 213 -20.71 6.15 42.37
C GLY A 213 -22.00 5.50 41.89
N SER A 214 -22.83 6.24 41.16
CA SER A 214 -24.14 5.78 40.70
C SER A 214 -24.05 4.65 39.66
N ILE A 215 -25.12 3.88 39.49
CA ILE A 215 -25.32 2.89 38.41
C ILE A 215 -26.64 3.20 37.71
N GLU A 216 -26.58 3.35 36.39
CA GLU A 216 -27.75 3.44 35.52
C GLU A 216 -27.66 2.33 34.45
N ILE A 217 -28.70 1.51 34.36
CA ILE A 217 -28.86 0.48 33.31
C ILE A 217 -30.22 0.73 32.69
N LYS A 218 -30.27 1.17 31.43
CA LYS A 218 -31.52 1.61 30.79
C LYS A 218 -32.38 0.44 30.27
N GLN A 219 -33.60 0.75 29.84
CA GLN A 219 -34.61 -0.20 29.36
C GLN A 219 -34.05 -1.22 28.36
N GLY A 220 -34.35 -2.50 28.56
CA GLY A 220 -33.95 -3.59 27.68
C GLY A 220 -32.43 -3.81 27.52
N ALA A 221 -31.59 -3.24 28.40
CA ALA A 221 -30.16 -3.50 28.38
C ALA A 221 -29.84 -4.89 28.97
N GLU A 222 -28.83 -5.55 28.41
CA GLU A 222 -28.43 -6.91 28.77
C GLU A 222 -26.96 -6.95 29.20
N VAL A 223 -26.67 -7.49 30.39
CA VAL A 223 -25.34 -7.53 31.01
C VAL A 223 -25.04 -8.94 31.52
N GLY A 224 -24.46 -9.78 30.66
CA GLY A 224 -23.97 -11.13 31.02
C GLY A 224 -22.48 -11.15 31.37
N GLY A 225 -21.70 -10.22 30.81
CA GLY A 225 -20.32 -9.95 31.23
C GLY A 225 -20.26 -8.98 32.41
N ASN A 226 -19.24 -9.08 33.26
CA ASN A 226 -19.14 -8.22 34.45
C ASN A 226 -18.72 -6.78 34.08
N VAL A 227 -19.31 -5.77 34.73
CA VAL A 227 -19.02 -4.33 34.51
C VAL A 227 -18.59 -3.68 35.83
N ARG A 228 -17.29 -3.49 36.05
CA ARG A 228 -16.76 -3.08 37.39
C ARG A 228 -15.79 -1.90 37.36
N ILE A 229 -15.98 -0.94 38.27
CA ILE A 229 -15.05 0.17 38.56
C ILE A 229 -14.18 -0.21 39.77
N GLN A 230 -12.90 -0.57 39.52
CA GLN A 230 -12.00 -1.12 40.53
C GLN A 230 -11.35 -0.08 41.46
N LYS A 231 -10.88 1.06 40.93
CA LYS A 231 -10.11 2.06 41.70
C LYS A 231 -10.48 3.51 41.35
N GLY A 232 -11.69 3.90 41.72
CA GLY A 232 -12.17 5.28 41.64
C GLY A 232 -11.69 6.16 42.81
N LYS A 233 -11.78 7.49 42.65
CA LYS A 233 -12.11 8.38 43.78
C LYS A 233 -13.64 8.55 43.73
N ASN A 234 -14.26 8.80 44.88
CA ASN A 234 -15.72 8.72 45.07
C ASN A 234 -16.49 9.51 43.99
N GLY A 235 -17.42 8.84 43.29
CA GLY A 235 -18.35 9.47 42.36
C GLY A 235 -18.29 9.02 40.89
N ASN A 236 -17.32 8.19 40.48
CA ASN A 236 -17.30 7.60 39.13
C ASN A 236 -18.48 6.64 38.95
N SER A 237 -19.23 6.76 37.84
CA SER A 237 -20.50 6.06 37.62
C SER A 237 -20.45 5.03 36.48
N ILE A 238 -21.45 4.15 36.43
CA ILE A 238 -21.71 3.25 35.29
C ILE A 238 -23.04 3.71 34.65
N SER A 239 -23.07 3.86 33.33
CA SER A 239 -24.28 4.05 32.52
C SER A 239 -24.29 3.04 31.36
N VAL A 240 -25.38 2.29 31.20
CA VAL A 240 -25.61 1.35 30.09
C VAL A 240 -26.88 1.75 29.34
N GLY A 241 -26.76 1.95 28.03
CA GLY A 241 -27.81 2.50 27.16
C GLY A 241 -28.95 1.52 26.85
N VAL A 242 -30.06 2.07 26.36
CA VAL A 242 -31.26 1.30 25.96
C VAL A 242 -30.86 0.23 24.94
N GLY A 243 -31.27 -1.03 25.16
CA GLY A 243 -30.99 -2.14 24.23
C GLY A 243 -29.51 -2.51 24.06
N ALA A 244 -28.59 -1.98 24.88
CA ALA A 244 -27.18 -2.33 24.82
C ALA A 244 -26.92 -3.74 25.36
N LYS A 245 -26.00 -4.48 24.75
CA LYS A 245 -25.68 -5.89 25.08
C LYS A 245 -24.21 -6.05 25.47
N ILE A 246 -23.93 -6.56 26.65
CA ILE A 246 -22.58 -6.73 27.21
C ILE A 246 -22.38 -8.20 27.61
N GLY A 247 -21.69 -8.98 26.77
CA GLY A 247 -21.27 -10.35 27.06
C GLY A 247 -19.81 -10.44 27.56
N GLY A 248 -18.96 -9.49 27.15
CA GLY A 248 -17.57 -9.38 27.60
C GLY A 248 -17.42 -8.55 28.87
N ASN A 249 -16.32 -8.72 29.61
CA ASN A 249 -16.08 -7.98 30.85
C ASN A 249 -15.57 -6.56 30.58
N VAL A 250 -16.21 -5.55 31.18
CA VAL A 250 -15.82 -4.14 31.11
C VAL A 250 -15.25 -3.69 32.46
N THR A 251 -13.98 -3.25 32.49
CA THR A 251 -13.28 -2.94 33.76
C THR A 251 -12.59 -1.58 33.70
N ASN A 252 -12.87 -0.70 34.67
CA ASN A 252 -12.28 0.64 34.71
C ASN A 252 -11.81 1.11 36.10
N ASN A 253 -11.09 2.24 36.15
CA ASN A 253 -10.84 3.10 37.30
C ASN A 253 -11.58 4.46 37.23
N GLY A 254 -11.93 4.95 36.04
CA GLY A 254 -12.89 6.05 35.82
C GLY A 254 -14.33 5.56 35.73
N SER A 255 -15.21 6.40 35.15
CA SER A 255 -16.61 6.06 34.83
C SER A 255 -16.70 5.14 33.61
N ILE A 256 -17.84 4.47 33.43
CA ILE A 256 -18.13 3.60 32.29
C ILE A 256 -19.44 4.09 31.65
N SER A 257 -19.43 4.34 30.35
CA SER A 257 -20.60 4.75 29.56
C SER A 257 -20.70 3.87 28.31
N ILE A 258 -21.81 3.14 28.18
CA ILE A 258 -22.11 2.28 27.04
C ILE A 258 -23.38 2.81 26.36
N GLY A 259 -23.31 3.14 25.08
CA GLY A 259 -24.37 3.78 24.32
C GLY A 259 -25.56 2.87 24.01
N LYS A 260 -26.65 3.47 23.53
CA LYS A 260 -27.86 2.76 23.07
C LYS A 260 -27.51 1.75 21.98
N ASN A 261 -28.11 0.55 22.03
CA ASN A 261 -27.89 -0.55 21.10
C ASN A 261 -26.43 -1.04 20.92
N ALA A 262 -25.47 -0.57 21.72
CA ALA A 262 -24.06 -0.96 21.63
C ALA A 262 -23.86 -2.44 22.00
N LYS A 263 -22.89 -3.11 21.36
CA LYS A 263 -22.65 -4.56 21.53
C LYS A 263 -21.22 -4.84 21.96
N VAL A 264 -21.02 -5.20 23.23
CA VAL A 264 -19.71 -5.53 23.80
C VAL A 264 -19.61 -7.03 24.06
N GLY A 265 -19.25 -7.79 23.01
CA GLY A 265 -19.05 -9.25 23.09
C GLY A 265 -17.71 -9.65 23.73
N SER A 266 -16.68 -8.79 23.62
CA SER A 266 -15.34 -9.02 24.18
C SER A 266 -14.96 -8.02 25.28
N ASN A 267 -13.85 -8.30 25.98
CA ASN A 267 -13.49 -7.58 27.18
C ASN A 267 -12.85 -6.20 26.88
N VAL A 268 -13.28 -5.14 27.58
CA VAL A 268 -12.81 -3.75 27.43
C VAL A 268 -12.25 -3.23 28.76
N ASN A 269 -10.92 -2.98 28.84
CA ASN A 269 -10.25 -2.88 30.15
C ASN A 269 -9.22 -1.74 30.27
N ILE A 270 -9.34 -0.92 31.33
CA ILE A 270 -8.29 0.04 31.75
C ILE A 270 -7.52 -0.54 32.95
N ARG A 271 -6.22 -0.83 32.78
CA ARG A 271 -5.45 -1.69 33.68
C ARG A 271 -4.71 -1.00 34.83
N LYS A 272 -4.10 0.15 34.57
CA LYS A 272 -3.16 0.82 35.51
C LYS A 272 -3.27 2.36 35.53
N GLY A 273 -4.35 2.89 34.95
CA GLY A 273 -4.58 4.33 34.90
C GLY A 273 -4.74 4.97 36.28
N LYS A 274 -4.44 6.28 36.35
CA LYS A 274 -4.92 7.14 37.45
C LYS A 274 -6.45 7.11 37.45
N ASN A 275 -7.04 7.43 38.59
CA ASN A 275 -8.48 7.61 38.74
C ASN A 275 -8.94 8.77 37.82
N GLY A 276 -10.09 8.64 37.15
CA GLY A 276 -10.58 9.64 36.18
C GLY A 276 -10.07 9.43 34.74
N TYR A 277 -9.97 8.17 34.31
CA TYR A 277 -9.85 7.80 32.89
C TYR A 277 -11.02 6.91 32.54
N ASP A 278 -11.86 7.33 31.60
CA ASP A 278 -13.19 6.75 31.40
C ASP A 278 -13.21 5.73 30.25
N ILE A 279 -14.22 4.85 30.25
CA ILE A 279 -14.55 3.99 29.11
C ILE A 279 -15.86 4.49 28.53
N THR A 280 -15.84 4.93 27.27
CA THR A 280 -17.02 5.30 26.50
C THR A 280 -17.13 4.39 25.28
N VAL A 281 -18.31 3.81 25.07
CA VAL A 281 -18.71 3.12 23.84
C VAL A 281 -19.98 3.82 23.33
N GLY A 282 -19.98 4.24 22.06
CA GLY A 282 -21.06 5.02 21.45
C GLY A 282 -22.31 4.21 21.16
N GLU A 283 -23.35 4.88 20.66
CA GLU A 283 -24.55 4.21 20.16
C GLU A 283 -24.22 3.31 18.94
N GLY A 284 -24.85 2.14 18.83
CA GLY A 284 -24.71 1.21 17.71
C GLY A 284 -23.37 0.47 17.59
N ALA A 285 -22.30 0.97 18.24
CA ALA A 285 -20.94 0.46 18.14
C ALA A 285 -20.79 -1.00 18.62
N LYS A 286 -19.96 -1.78 17.91
CA LYS A 286 -19.80 -3.23 18.12
C LYS A 286 -18.34 -3.56 18.47
N ILE A 287 -18.14 -4.34 19.52
CA ILE A 287 -16.82 -4.73 20.04
C ILE A 287 -16.77 -6.25 20.24
N ASN A 288 -16.24 -6.96 19.24
CA ASN A 288 -15.91 -8.39 19.33
C ASN A 288 -14.41 -8.64 19.63
N GLY A 289 -13.57 -7.62 19.44
CA GLY A 289 -12.15 -7.63 19.81
C GLY A 289 -11.90 -7.23 21.26
N ASN A 290 -10.80 -7.70 21.86
CA ASN A 290 -10.45 -7.33 23.23
C ASN A 290 -9.72 -5.99 23.27
N ILE A 291 -10.26 -5.00 23.98
CA ILE A 291 -9.66 -3.65 24.11
C ILE A 291 -8.93 -3.51 25.47
N THR A 292 -7.76 -2.86 25.48
CA THR A 292 -6.94 -2.68 26.69
C THR A 292 -6.13 -1.38 26.69
N ASN A 293 -6.24 -0.55 27.74
CA ASN A 293 -5.43 0.67 27.92
C ASN A 293 -4.91 0.90 29.37
N ASN A 294 -4.07 1.91 29.57
CA ASN A 294 -3.63 2.51 30.84
C ASN A 294 -4.16 3.96 31.03
N GLY A 295 -5.08 4.41 30.18
CA GLY A 295 -5.87 5.64 30.30
C GLY A 295 -7.17 5.46 29.50
N SER A 296 -7.86 6.55 29.14
CA SER A 296 -9.24 6.48 28.63
C SER A 296 -9.42 5.63 27.37
N ILE A 297 -10.60 5.04 27.20
CA ILE A 297 -11.02 4.32 26.00
C ILE A 297 -12.30 4.98 25.49
N GLU A 298 -12.32 5.33 24.21
CA GLU A 298 -13.45 5.93 23.51
C GLU A 298 -13.65 5.12 22.22
N VAL A 299 -14.84 4.57 22.03
CA VAL A 299 -15.31 4.01 20.77
C VAL A 299 -16.54 4.83 20.42
N LYS A 300 -16.51 5.60 19.33
CA LYS A 300 -17.61 6.50 18.93
C LYS A 300 -18.79 5.73 18.30
N PRO A 301 -19.92 6.39 18.00
CA PRO A 301 -21.08 5.71 17.44
C PRO A 301 -20.79 4.91 16.16
N ASP A 302 -21.50 3.81 16.01
CA ASP A 302 -21.46 2.88 14.86
C ASP A 302 -20.09 2.31 14.48
N ALA A 303 -19.08 2.48 15.34
CA ALA A 303 -17.73 1.95 15.17
C ALA A 303 -17.64 0.44 15.45
N ASP A 304 -16.90 -0.29 14.61
CA ASP A 304 -16.87 -1.76 14.57
C ASP A 304 -15.48 -2.35 14.84
N VAL A 305 -15.28 -2.84 16.05
CA VAL A 305 -14.00 -3.38 16.56
C VAL A 305 -14.08 -4.90 16.70
N GLY A 306 -13.77 -5.62 15.61
CA GLY A 306 -13.53 -7.07 15.64
C GLY A 306 -12.11 -7.44 16.10
N GLY A 307 -11.13 -6.59 15.78
CA GLY A 307 -9.71 -6.76 16.12
C GLY A 307 -9.38 -6.37 17.56
N SER A 308 -8.40 -7.05 18.18
CA SER A 308 -8.01 -6.74 19.56
C SER A 308 -7.05 -5.54 19.64
N VAL A 309 -7.45 -4.46 20.31
CA VAL A 309 -6.76 -3.16 20.39
C VAL A 309 -6.11 -2.94 21.76
N LYS A 310 -4.78 -2.81 21.84
CA LYS A 310 -4.08 -2.94 23.14
C LYS A 310 -2.85 -2.04 23.33
N ILE A 311 -2.83 -1.28 24.42
CA ILE A 311 -1.65 -0.54 24.89
C ILE A 311 -0.90 -1.37 25.95
N ARG A 312 0.38 -1.67 25.71
CA ARG A 312 1.17 -2.64 26.52
C ARG A 312 1.79 -2.05 27.78
N LYS A 313 2.53 -0.94 27.64
CA LYS A 313 3.38 -0.34 28.70
C LYS A 313 3.25 1.19 28.75
N GLY A 314 2.06 1.70 28.43
CA GLY A 314 1.80 3.14 28.40
C GLY A 314 1.97 3.83 29.75
N LYS A 315 2.36 5.11 29.71
CA LYS A 315 2.19 6.00 30.85
C LYS A 315 0.69 6.22 31.10
N ASN A 316 0.38 6.61 32.33
CA ASN A 316 -0.96 7.06 32.68
C ASN A 316 -1.25 8.36 31.91
N GLY A 317 -2.29 8.37 31.08
CA GLY A 317 -2.64 9.48 30.18
C GLY A 317 -2.71 9.11 28.70
N ASN A 318 -2.32 7.90 28.29
CA ASN A 318 -2.59 7.42 26.93
C ASN A 318 -4.10 7.21 26.71
N SER A 319 -4.61 7.49 25.52
CA SER A 319 -6.00 7.20 25.09
C SER A 319 -6.07 6.08 24.05
N ILE A 320 -7.23 5.46 23.90
CA ILE A 320 -7.66 4.78 22.66
C ILE A 320 -8.93 5.49 22.23
N THR A 321 -8.96 6.02 21.01
CA THR A 321 -10.17 6.55 20.35
C THR A 321 -10.37 5.80 19.05
N VAL A 322 -11.58 5.28 18.82
CA VAL A 322 -12.06 4.84 17.50
C VAL A 322 -13.16 5.80 17.07
N GLY A 323 -13.05 6.36 15.87
CA GLY A 323 -13.97 7.35 15.32
C GLY A 323 -15.32 6.78 14.92
N GLU A 324 -16.26 7.68 14.62
CA GLU A 324 -17.62 7.35 14.17
C GLU A 324 -17.55 6.49 12.90
N GLY A 325 -18.27 5.36 12.82
CA GLY A 325 -18.17 4.40 11.70
C GLY A 325 -16.79 3.72 11.53
N GLY A 326 -15.80 4.04 12.38
CA GLY A 326 -14.44 3.53 12.28
C GLY A 326 -14.35 2.02 12.54
N THR A 327 -13.69 1.30 11.64
CA THR A 327 -13.67 -0.17 11.61
C THR A 327 -12.27 -0.71 11.91
N VAL A 328 -12.17 -1.67 12.83
CA VAL A 328 -10.91 -2.32 13.23
C VAL A 328 -11.10 -3.84 13.25
N CYS A 329 -10.50 -4.52 12.29
CA CYS A 329 -10.53 -5.97 12.08
C CYS A 329 -9.24 -6.62 12.58
N GLY A 330 -8.11 -5.96 12.33
CA GLY A 330 -6.79 -6.44 12.67
C GLY A 330 -6.34 -6.13 14.11
N PRO A 331 -5.39 -6.89 14.68
CA PRO A 331 -4.91 -6.67 16.04
C PRO A 331 -3.95 -5.48 16.14
N ILE A 332 -4.42 -4.37 16.73
CA ILE A 332 -3.64 -3.15 16.97
C ILE A 332 -2.95 -3.20 18.34
N ILE A 333 -1.64 -2.96 18.43
CA ILE A 333 -0.91 -3.04 19.71
C ILE A 333 0.19 -1.97 19.89
N ASN A 334 -0.06 -0.95 20.73
CA ASN A 334 0.81 0.23 20.95
C ASN A 334 1.46 0.31 22.37
N ASN A 335 2.24 1.37 22.63
CA ASN A 335 2.75 1.87 23.91
C ASN A 335 2.39 3.35 24.18
N GLY A 336 2.03 4.19 23.20
CA GLY A 336 1.39 5.49 23.41
C GLY A 336 -0.12 5.42 23.12
N SER A 337 -0.76 6.54 22.76
CA SER A 337 -2.20 6.60 22.43
C SER A 337 -2.54 6.00 21.06
N ILE A 338 -3.80 5.63 20.83
CA ILE A 338 -4.33 5.17 19.53
C ILE A 338 -5.51 6.06 19.17
N THR A 339 -5.58 6.54 17.93
CA THR A 339 -6.67 7.36 17.40
C THR A 339 -6.99 6.90 15.98
N ILE A 340 -8.19 6.38 15.77
CA ILE A 340 -8.72 6.03 14.45
C ILE A 340 -9.78 7.07 14.09
N GLY A 341 -9.75 7.62 12.88
CA GLY A 341 -10.67 8.67 12.43
C GLY A 341 -12.08 8.18 12.19
N LYS A 342 -12.95 9.09 11.75
CA LYS A 342 -14.29 8.75 11.25
C LYS A 342 -14.15 7.91 9.96
N ASP A 343 -15.03 6.93 9.78
CA ASP A 343 -15.13 6.06 8.60
C ASP A 343 -13.79 5.39 8.17
N ALA A 344 -12.84 5.25 9.09
CA ALA A 344 -11.49 4.77 8.82
C ALA A 344 -11.33 3.29 9.16
N GLU A 345 -10.64 2.53 8.31
CA GLU A 345 -10.64 1.06 8.29
C GLU A 345 -9.25 0.47 8.57
N ILE A 346 -9.17 -0.52 9.47
CA ILE A 346 -7.92 -1.23 9.79
C ILE A 346 -8.14 -2.75 9.72
N GLY A 347 -7.86 -3.32 8.55
CA GLY A 347 -7.83 -4.77 8.31
C GLY A 347 -6.66 -5.48 8.99
N GLY A 348 -5.48 -4.85 9.02
CA GLY A 348 -4.19 -5.52 9.24
C GLY A 348 -3.54 -5.42 10.63
N ILE A 349 -2.34 -6.00 10.77
CA ILE A 349 -1.60 -5.98 12.04
C ILE A 349 -0.83 -4.67 12.21
N VAL A 350 -1.24 -3.86 13.19
CA VAL A 350 -0.59 -2.57 13.51
C VAL A 350 0.06 -2.64 14.91
N LYS A 351 1.38 -2.39 15.04
CA LYS A 351 2.15 -2.89 16.20
C LYS A 351 3.38 -2.06 16.57
N VAL A 352 3.18 -1.01 17.36
CA VAL A 352 4.26 -0.22 17.96
C VAL A 352 4.88 -0.94 19.18
N ARG A 353 6.21 -0.92 19.29
CA ARG A 353 6.99 -1.60 20.36
C ARG A 353 7.92 -0.58 21.09
N ARG A 354 9.07 -1.03 21.63
CA ARG A 354 9.84 -0.38 22.71
C ARG A 354 10.21 1.09 22.41
N GLY A 355 9.96 1.98 23.37
CA GLY A 355 10.39 3.38 23.34
C GLY A 355 10.29 4.02 24.73
N LYS A 356 10.93 5.19 24.95
CA LYS A 356 10.85 5.95 26.21
C LYS A 356 9.54 6.77 26.31
N ASN A 357 8.40 6.08 26.23
CA ASN A 357 7.02 6.59 26.34
C ASN A 357 6.55 7.48 25.16
N GLY A 358 5.23 7.63 25.01
CA GLY A 358 4.60 8.74 24.27
C GLY A 358 4.24 8.54 22.79
N TYR A 359 4.49 7.38 22.19
CA TYR A 359 4.33 7.20 20.73
C TYR A 359 2.92 6.84 20.27
N SER A 360 2.27 7.70 19.50
CA SER A 360 0.88 7.55 19.04
C SER A 360 0.74 6.68 17.78
N ILE A 361 -0.46 6.14 17.57
CA ILE A 361 -0.95 5.74 16.24
C ILE A 361 -2.13 6.68 15.94
N THR A 362 -2.10 7.36 14.81
CA THR A 362 -3.20 8.17 14.29
C THR A 362 -3.53 7.71 12.87
N ALA A 363 -4.80 7.44 12.59
CA ALA A 363 -5.36 7.34 11.26
C ALA A 363 -6.43 8.43 11.10
N GLY A 364 -6.43 9.15 9.98
CA GLY A 364 -7.36 10.24 9.68
C GLY A 364 -8.75 9.75 9.30
N GLU A 365 -9.62 10.66 8.86
CA GLU A 365 -10.96 10.32 8.37
C GLU A 365 -10.87 9.57 7.03
N ARG A 366 -11.70 8.53 6.85
CA ARG A 366 -11.68 7.61 5.68
C ARG A 366 -10.32 6.95 5.37
N ALA A 367 -9.37 6.99 6.31
CA ALA A 367 -8.05 6.39 6.15
C ALA A 367 -8.10 4.86 6.22
N LYS A 368 -7.31 4.16 5.40
CA LYS A 368 -7.38 2.69 5.24
C LYS A 368 -6.05 2.02 5.55
N ILE A 369 -6.08 0.86 6.23
CA ILE A 369 -4.88 0.05 6.55
C ILE A 369 -5.16 -1.45 6.35
N GLY A 370 -4.73 -2.00 5.22
CA GLY A 370 -4.80 -3.43 4.87
C GLY A 370 -3.89 -4.32 5.72
N GLY A 371 -2.61 -3.93 5.90
CA GLY A 371 -1.63 -4.56 6.80
C GLY A 371 -0.26 -4.83 6.16
N ASP A 372 0.89 -4.59 6.80
CA ASP A 372 1.16 -4.33 8.23
C ASP A 372 1.75 -2.93 8.53
N ILE A 373 1.67 -2.44 9.79
CA ILE A 373 2.53 -1.32 10.25
C ILE A 373 3.16 -1.58 11.63
N ILE A 374 4.50 -1.61 11.75
CA ILE A 374 5.21 -2.18 12.92
C ILE A 374 6.37 -1.27 13.47
N ASN A 375 6.04 -0.12 14.08
CA ASN A 375 7.01 0.91 14.51
C ASN A 375 7.63 0.72 15.93
N ASN A 376 8.53 1.63 16.33
CA ASN A 376 9.03 1.94 17.68
C ASN A 376 9.01 3.49 17.87
N GLY A 377 7.99 4.15 17.32
CA GLY A 377 7.83 5.59 17.17
C GLY A 377 6.36 5.90 16.85
N SER A 378 6.01 7.17 16.67
CA SER A 378 4.64 7.57 16.31
C SER A 378 4.33 7.27 14.84
N ILE A 379 3.06 7.10 14.50
CA ILE A 379 2.55 6.93 13.13
C ILE A 379 1.38 7.89 12.94
N THR A 380 1.36 8.65 11.84
CA THR A 380 0.21 9.41 11.38
C THR A 380 -0.10 9.02 9.93
N ILE A 381 -1.31 8.57 9.68
CA ILE A 381 -1.94 8.46 8.36
C ILE A 381 -3.01 9.56 8.32
N LYS A 382 -3.03 10.43 7.31
CA LYS A 382 -4.00 11.55 7.20
C LYS A 382 -5.34 11.10 6.60
N GLU A 383 -6.22 12.06 6.34
CA GLU A 383 -7.52 11.88 5.71
C GLU A 383 -7.38 11.28 4.30
N ASN A 384 -8.36 10.46 3.88
CA ASN A 384 -8.41 9.77 2.58
C ASN A 384 -7.20 8.86 2.24
N ALA A 385 -6.21 8.73 3.13
CA ALA A 385 -4.95 8.06 2.85
C ALA A 385 -5.01 6.55 3.09
N GLU A 386 -4.44 5.77 2.18
CA GLU A 386 -4.55 4.31 2.15
C GLU A 386 -3.19 3.63 2.38
N VAL A 387 -3.17 2.53 3.12
CA VAL A 387 -1.97 1.69 3.32
C VAL A 387 -2.34 0.23 3.10
N GLY A 388 -2.08 -0.30 1.91
CA GLY A 388 -2.03 -1.74 1.67
C GLY A 388 -1.08 -2.42 2.64
N GLY A 389 0.17 -1.92 2.73
CA GLY A 389 1.19 -2.31 3.71
C GLY A 389 2.32 -3.17 3.13
N ASN A 390 3.58 -3.05 3.59
CA ASN A 390 3.96 -2.74 4.97
C ASN A 390 4.49 -1.31 5.27
N VAL A 391 4.66 -0.99 6.56
CA VAL A 391 5.50 0.12 7.08
C VAL A 391 6.17 -0.27 8.44
N LEU A 392 7.46 -0.06 8.74
CA LEU A 392 8.19 -0.78 9.83
C LEU A 392 9.36 0.00 10.52
N ILE A 393 9.76 -0.26 11.79
CA ILE A 393 11.17 -0.37 12.32
C ILE A 393 11.39 -0.34 13.87
N ARG A 394 12.61 -0.72 14.33
CA ARG A 394 13.18 -0.63 15.71
C ARG A 394 14.66 -0.23 15.85
N GLU A 395 14.98 0.89 16.52
CA GLU A 395 16.11 1.11 17.49
C GLU A 395 16.30 2.62 17.77
N GLY A 396 15.88 3.13 18.95
CA GLY A 396 16.10 4.53 19.31
C GLY A 396 15.75 4.90 20.74
N LYS A 397 16.59 5.72 21.39
CA LYS A 397 16.31 6.27 22.74
C LYS A 397 15.30 7.43 22.70
N ASN A 398 15.25 8.20 21.60
CA ASN A 398 14.43 9.41 21.43
C ASN A 398 13.78 9.48 20.02
N GLY A 399 12.46 9.70 19.97
CA GLY A 399 11.70 10.45 18.94
C GLY A 399 11.84 10.06 17.46
N TYR A 400 11.08 9.06 16.99
CA TYR A 400 10.83 8.82 15.56
C TYR A 400 9.33 8.87 15.24
N SER A 401 9.00 9.28 14.01
CA SER A 401 7.65 9.40 13.47
C SER A 401 7.63 9.01 11.98
N ILE A 402 6.43 8.82 11.42
CA ILE A 402 6.11 8.75 9.99
C ILE A 402 4.83 9.58 9.79
N SER A 403 4.76 10.35 8.70
CA SER A 403 3.51 10.93 8.19
C SER A 403 3.26 10.42 6.78
N VAL A 404 2.01 10.02 6.54
CA VAL A 404 1.46 9.68 5.23
C VAL A 404 0.33 10.67 5.01
N ASP A 405 0.50 11.58 4.06
CA ASP A 405 -0.34 12.76 3.95
C ASP A 405 -1.64 12.51 3.16
N GLU A 406 -2.45 13.54 2.92
CA GLU A 406 -3.83 13.37 2.47
C GLU A 406 -3.93 12.75 1.07
N GLY A 407 -4.85 11.81 0.88
CA GLY A 407 -5.01 11.06 -0.37
C GLY A 407 -3.85 10.14 -0.76
N ALA A 408 -2.75 10.14 0.02
CA ALA A 408 -1.57 9.33 -0.26
C ALA A 408 -1.84 7.82 -0.09
N LYS A 409 -1.27 7.00 -0.95
CA LYS A 409 -1.48 5.54 -0.99
C LYS A 409 -0.16 4.82 -0.77
N ILE A 410 -0.16 3.75 0.01
CA ILE A 410 1.04 2.93 0.27
C ILE A 410 0.73 1.45 0.06
N SER A 411 1.07 0.90 -1.12
CA SER A 411 1.10 -0.57 -1.29
C SER A 411 2.24 -1.22 -0.48
N GLY A 412 3.29 -0.46 -0.13
CA GLY A 412 4.30 -0.77 0.92
C GLY A 412 5.41 -1.75 0.50
N ASP A 413 6.64 -1.70 1.04
CA ASP A 413 7.16 -1.19 2.32
C ASP A 413 7.41 0.33 2.51
N VAL A 414 7.43 0.83 3.76
CA VAL A 414 8.13 2.07 4.19
C VAL A 414 8.76 1.92 5.58
N THR A 415 10.08 2.14 5.74
CA THR A 415 10.85 1.47 6.79
C THR A 415 11.86 2.42 7.48
N ASN A 416 11.72 2.65 8.79
CA ASN A 416 11.88 3.98 9.39
C ASN A 416 12.56 4.01 10.80
N ASN A 417 13.86 4.33 10.91
CA ASN A 417 14.59 4.53 12.19
C ASN A 417 14.97 6.00 12.58
N GLY A 418 14.15 7.05 12.39
CA GLY A 418 12.89 7.21 11.64
C GLY A 418 13.11 7.44 10.13
N SER A 419 12.81 8.58 9.49
CA SER A 419 11.77 9.59 9.70
C SER A 419 11.55 10.16 8.28
N ILE A 420 10.70 9.53 7.46
CA ILE A 420 10.36 9.97 6.09
C ILE A 420 8.91 10.47 6.05
N THR A 421 8.61 11.38 5.13
CA THR A 421 7.31 11.99 4.89
C THR A 421 6.91 11.75 3.43
N ILE A 422 5.69 11.28 3.21
CA ILE A 422 5.09 11.04 1.89
C ILE A 422 3.98 12.07 1.73
N GLY A 423 3.97 12.82 0.61
CA GLY A 423 3.16 14.04 0.45
C GLY A 423 1.69 13.80 0.12
N GLU A 424 0.94 14.87 -0.12
CA GLU A 424 -0.46 14.81 -0.58
C GLU A 424 -0.54 14.14 -1.97
N ASP A 425 -1.59 13.37 -2.23
CA ASP A 425 -1.79 12.56 -3.45
C ASP A 425 -0.63 11.56 -3.77
N ALA A 426 0.24 11.22 -2.80
CA ALA A 426 1.47 10.48 -3.07
C ALA A 426 1.33 8.94 -3.01
N GLU A 427 1.69 8.24 -4.08
CA GLU A 427 1.56 6.79 -4.23
C GLU A 427 2.89 6.01 -4.08
N VAL A 428 3.01 5.18 -3.04
CA VAL A 428 4.24 4.48 -2.63
C VAL A 428 4.04 2.95 -2.59
N ALA A 429 4.37 2.29 -3.69
CA ALA A 429 4.26 0.83 -3.83
C ALA A 429 5.35 0.01 -3.11
N GLY A 430 6.36 0.66 -2.50
CA GLY A 430 7.37 0.05 -1.63
C GLY A 430 8.70 -0.34 -2.29
N ASN A 431 9.87 -0.06 -1.71
CA ASN A 431 10.19 0.46 -0.37
C ASN A 431 10.33 1.99 -0.28
N ILE A 432 10.15 2.56 0.91
CA ILE A 432 10.87 3.78 1.37
C ILE A 432 11.65 3.45 2.67
N ASN A 433 12.75 4.11 3.07
CA ASN A 433 13.83 3.34 3.75
C ASN A 433 14.67 3.99 4.89
N ILE A 434 15.70 3.24 5.29
CA ILE A 434 16.13 2.92 6.65
C ILE A 434 17.24 3.80 7.23
N ARG A 435 17.40 3.70 8.55
CA ARG A 435 18.19 4.59 9.40
C ARG A 435 18.96 3.80 10.48
N LYS A 436 19.60 4.52 11.41
CA LYS A 436 20.49 4.07 12.53
C LYS A 436 20.50 2.55 12.84
N GLY A 437 21.63 1.85 12.76
CA GLY A 437 22.90 2.18 12.09
C GLY A 437 23.72 3.38 12.62
N LYS A 438 24.68 3.81 11.79
CA LYS A 438 25.54 5.00 11.91
C LYS A 438 25.92 5.46 10.49
N ASN A 439 26.33 6.70 10.20
CA ASN A 439 25.75 7.99 10.55
C ASN A 439 25.42 8.68 9.20
N GLY A 440 24.29 9.37 8.98
CA GLY A 440 23.20 9.61 9.89
C GLY A 440 21.93 10.12 9.20
N TYR A 441 21.38 9.33 8.26
CA TYR A 441 19.98 9.38 7.75
C TYR A 441 19.65 10.24 6.51
N SER A 442 18.55 9.92 5.79
CA SER A 442 17.88 10.82 4.81
C SER A 442 16.36 10.54 4.63
N ILE A 443 15.78 10.67 3.41
CA ILE A 443 14.34 10.89 3.08
C ILE A 443 14.00 10.57 1.57
N THR A 444 12.70 10.43 1.23
CA THR A 444 12.00 10.47 -0.11
C THR A 444 10.61 11.12 0.10
N VAL A 445 9.99 11.80 -0.87
CA VAL A 445 9.06 12.94 -0.60
C VAL A 445 7.79 12.95 -1.51
N GLY A 446 7.03 14.03 -1.50
CA GLY A 446 6.55 14.69 -2.73
C GLY A 446 5.03 14.80 -2.89
N GLU A 447 4.55 15.94 -3.39
CA GLU A 447 3.12 16.16 -3.69
C GLU A 447 2.79 15.55 -5.07
N ARG A 448 1.78 14.68 -5.17
CA ARG A 448 1.51 13.83 -6.37
C ARG A 448 2.69 12.96 -6.74
N ALA A 449 3.33 12.37 -5.73
CA ALA A 449 4.27 11.27 -5.87
C ALA A 449 3.52 9.94 -6.09
N LYS A 450 4.08 8.74 -6.27
CA LYS A 450 5.45 8.22 -6.24
C LYS A 450 6.17 8.13 -4.88
N ILE A 451 7.24 7.35 -4.80
CA ILE A 451 7.18 5.88 -5.02
C ILE A 451 8.05 5.17 -3.98
N GLY A 452 7.86 3.85 -3.88
CA GLY A 452 8.94 2.94 -3.57
C GLY A 452 8.93 1.79 -4.59
N GLY A 453 10.04 1.17 -5.00
CA GLY A 453 11.45 1.55 -4.84
C GLY A 453 12.32 0.55 -4.08
N ASP A 454 13.58 0.88 -3.87
CA ASP A 454 14.09 0.98 -2.50
C ASP A 454 13.97 2.48 -2.05
N VAL A 455 14.55 2.95 -0.93
CA VAL A 455 15.00 4.38 -0.66
C VAL A 455 16.24 4.34 0.25
N THR A 456 16.82 5.47 0.66
CA THR A 456 17.54 5.76 1.92
C THR A 456 18.09 4.55 2.66
N ASN A 457 18.97 3.77 2.05
CA ASN A 457 19.18 2.40 2.52
C ASN A 457 20.20 2.29 3.63
N LYS A 458 19.89 2.90 4.76
CA LYS A 458 20.77 3.08 5.91
C LYS A 458 22.14 3.72 5.64
N GLY A 459 22.54 4.40 4.54
CA GLY A 459 21.94 4.89 3.27
C GLY A 459 21.14 6.21 3.26
N SER A 460 20.83 6.65 2.03
CA SER A 460 20.16 7.85 1.44
C SER A 460 19.63 7.40 0.03
N ILE A 461 18.96 8.05 -0.94
CA ILE A 461 17.89 9.07 -1.15
C ILE A 461 17.23 8.71 -2.52
N GLU A 462 15.98 9.09 -2.84
CA GLU A 462 15.47 9.23 -4.24
C GLU A 462 14.25 10.18 -4.24
N ILE A 463 14.02 11.00 -5.28
CA ILE A 463 13.14 12.23 -5.30
C ILE A 463 12.32 12.13 -6.73
N LYS A 464 11.52 13.03 -7.44
CA LYS A 464 10.75 12.80 -8.79
C LYS A 464 10.50 14.08 -9.67
N GLU A 465 9.92 13.96 -10.88
CA GLU A 465 9.04 14.98 -11.54
C GLU A 465 7.94 15.63 -10.65
N ARG A 466 8.24 16.88 -10.19
CA ARG A 466 7.49 17.81 -9.31
C ARG A 466 7.09 17.31 -7.91
N ALA A 467 7.59 16.16 -7.55
CA ALA A 467 7.07 15.22 -6.55
C ALA A 467 8.18 14.19 -6.32
N GLU A 468 8.02 13.06 -5.61
CA GLU A 468 9.22 12.25 -5.28
C GLU A 468 9.19 10.68 -5.30
N VAL A 469 9.98 10.05 -6.20
CA VAL A 469 10.20 8.58 -6.38
C VAL A 469 11.04 8.00 -5.23
N GLY A 470 11.06 6.68 -5.08
CA GLY A 470 12.09 5.87 -4.40
C GLY A 470 12.62 4.79 -5.35
N GLY A 471 13.88 4.37 -5.43
CA GLY A 471 15.10 4.47 -4.61
C GLY A 471 15.83 3.12 -4.77
N ASP A 472 16.88 2.72 -4.03
CA ASP A 472 17.45 3.22 -2.79
C ASP A 472 17.85 4.71 -2.89
N VAL A 473 18.35 5.11 -4.04
CA VAL A 473 19.66 4.58 -4.31
C VAL A 473 20.56 5.65 -3.72
N LYS A 474 21.32 5.31 -2.69
CA LYS A 474 22.54 5.95 -2.16
C LYS A 474 22.90 5.15 -0.93
N THR A 475 23.40 3.93 -1.17
CA THR A 475 23.59 2.90 -0.15
C THR A 475 24.53 3.34 1.00
N ARG A 476 24.71 2.48 2.01
CA ARG A 476 25.94 2.41 2.84
C ARG A 476 26.16 0.92 3.08
N LYS A 477 27.02 0.24 2.29
CA LYS A 477 27.21 -1.23 2.29
C LYS A 477 28.07 -1.69 3.50
N GLY A 478 29.40 -1.90 3.51
CA GLY A 478 30.40 -2.10 2.44
C GLY A 478 30.71 -0.90 1.54
N SER A 479 30.61 0.34 2.05
CA SER A 479 30.07 1.47 1.28
C SER A 479 30.51 1.59 -0.18
N GLN A 480 29.51 1.52 -1.08
CA GLN A 480 29.60 1.97 -2.47
C GLN A 480 28.50 2.98 -2.90
N ALA A 481 27.49 3.20 -2.07
CA ALA A 481 26.74 4.42 -1.70
C ALA A 481 25.98 5.37 -2.68
N GLU A 482 25.30 4.92 -3.75
CA GLU A 482 24.89 5.51 -5.09
C GLU A 482 23.50 6.32 -5.35
N ILE A 483 23.29 7.68 -5.50
CA ILE A 483 22.01 8.47 -5.96
C ILE A 483 21.91 9.11 -7.38
N GLU A 484 20.71 9.07 -8.02
CA GLU A 484 20.22 9.84 -9.21
C GLU A 484 18.96 10.73 -8.83
N ILE A 485 18.38 11.59 -9.72
CA ILE A 485 17.32 12.68 -9.63
C ILE A 485 16.63 12.94 -11.08
N LYS A 486 15.79 13.96 -11.51
CA LYS A 486 15.31 14.27 -12.96
C LYS A 486 14.74 15.73 -13.25
N LYS A 487 13.90 16.03 -14.29
CA LYS A 487 13.55 17.39 -14.87
C LYS A 487 12.37 18.23 -14.33
N PHE A 488 12.66 19.44 -13.82
CA PHE A 488 11.84 20.24 -12.86
C PHE A 488 11.61 19.54 -11.51
N ALA A 489 12.61 18.80 -11.05
CA ALA A 489 12.35 17.46 -10.53
C ALA A 489 13.60 16.70 -10.07
N THR A 490 13.39 15.40 -9.83
CA THR A 490 14.08 14.75 -8.73
C THR A 490 14.24 13.18 -8.67
N ILE A 491 13.92 12.30 -9.65
CA ILE A 491 13.92 10.75 -9.72
C ILE A 491 15.16 9.94 -9.10
N SER A 492 15.48 8.67 -9.40
CA SER A 492 16.84 8.02 -9.44
C SER A 492 16.90 6.78 -10.41
N GLY A 493 17.94 5.92 -10.54
CA GLY A 493 18.96 5.35 -9.63
C GLY A 493 20.34 5.01 -10.27
N ASP A 494 21.30 4.46 -9.49
CA ASP A 494 22.72 4.88 -9.62
C ASP A 494 23.09 6.02 -8.61
N VAL A 495 24.38 6.41 -8.41
CA VAL A 495 25.03 7.75 -8.68
C VAL A 495 25.76 8.82 -7.74
N VAL A 496 25.34 9.47 -6.62
CA VAL A 496 26.36 9.94 -5.57
C VAL A 496 26.79 8.66 -4.93
N PRO A 497 28.07 8.28 -4.87
CA PRO A 497 28.42 6.95 -4.45
C PRO A 497 29.41 6.97 -3.27
N ASN A 498 29.97 5.80 -2.99
CA ASN A 498 31.33 5.55 -2.53
C ASN A 498 31.94 4.63 -3.65
N GLY A 499 31.76 5.03 -4.92
CA GLY A 499 31.61 4.23 -6.17
C GLY A 499 31.57 5.12 -7.47
N GLY A 500 30.53 5.11 -8.34
CA GLY A 500 30.46 5.88 -9.64
C GLY A 500 29.19 6.75 -9.92
N TYR A 501 29.08 7.52 -11.06
CA TYR A 501 28.00 8.55 -11.28
C TYR A 501 27.29 8.85 -12.66
N SER A 502 26.15 9.61 -12.66
CA SER A 502 25.22 9.96 -13.79
C SER A 502 24.15 11.07 -13.49
N ILE A 503 24.26 12.31 -14.01
CA ILE A 503 23.21 13.39 -13.96
C ILE A 503 22.41 13.61 -15.31
N SER A 504 21.52 14.61 -15.47
CA SER A 504 21.07 15.19 -16.78
C SER A 504 20.89 16.72 -16.65
N ASP A 505 20.14 17.43 -17.52
CA ASP A 505 20.45 18.85 -17.81
C ASP A 505 19.52 19.91 -17.16
N SER A 506 18.28 20.09 -17.65
CA SER A 506 17.19 20.74 -16.86
C SER A 506 16.48 19.75 -15.93
N VAL A 507 16.79 18.48 -16.17
CA VAL A 507 17.00 17.50 -15.13
C VAL A 507 18.01 18.06 -14.13
N THR A 508 17.54 18.45 -12.94
CA THR A 508 18.41 18.28 -11.79
C THR A 508 18.56 16.77 -11.68
N ILE A 509 19.74 16.19 -11.82
CA ILE A 509 20.07 15.02 -11.02
C ILE A 509 21.02 15.50 -9.93
N SER A 510 21.09 14.81 -8.80
CA SER A 510 22.02 15.01 -7.70
C SER A 510 22.01 13.67 -6.95
N GLY A 511 22.79 12.67 -7.34
CA GLY A 511 23.99 12.71 -8.17
C GLY A 511 25.22 13.22 -7.42
N ASP A 512 26.29 12.42 -7.34
CA ASP A 512 27.60 12.94 -7.72
C ASP A 512 27.54 13.03 -9.27
N ASP A 513 28.62 13.50 -9.90
CA ASP A 513 28.93 13.22 -11.37
C ASP A 513 31.14 11.47 -12.47
N PRO A 514 31.09 10.52 -13.49
CA PRO A 514 31.80 10.74 -14.76
C PRO A 514 30.88 10.80 -16.01
N ARG A 515 29.71 11.45 -15.94
CA ARG A 515 29.40 12.44 -16.99
C ARG A 515 30.54 13.47 -17.01
N PRO A 516 31.38 13.49 -18.06
CA PRO A 516 32.60 14.28 -17.99
C PRO A 516 32.29 15.78 -18.08
N SER A 517 33.19 16.59 -17.50
CA SER A 517 33.18 18.04 -17.71
C SER A 517 33.37 18.36 -19.20
N SER A 518 32.58 19.30 -19.73
CA SER A 518 32.77 19.86 -21.07
C SER A 518 34.16 20.50 -21.20
N VAL A 519 34.83 20.20 -22.32
CA VAL A 519 36.21 20.61 -22.65
C VAL A 519 36.34 22.11 -22.90
#